data_AF-A0A2I0AP51-F1
#
_entry.id   AF-A0A2I0AP51-F1
#
_cell.length_a   1.000
_cell.length_b   1.000
_cell.length_c   1.000
_cell.angle_alpha   90.00
_cell.angle_beta   90.00
_cell.angle_gamma   90.00
#
_symmetry.space_group_name_H-M   'P 1'
#
loop_
_entity.id
_entity.type
_entity.pdbx_description
1 polymer ?
#
loop_
_entity_poly.entity_id
_entity_poly.type
_entity_poly.pdbx_seq_one_letter_code
_entity_poly.pdbx_strand_id
1 'polypeptide(L)'
;MYNSVDLFFLQWMYPFERYMKILKGYVRNRYRSEACIIENYIVEEVVEFYNEYLHNIYPIGIPIDHIAVDKYGRGITLGKSHVVDINMLRQTHLYVLYNLVVVDSYIEEHKEQLRSENPLNTRNQIWIQNKHIKEFIEWFGCRISTLLCETESANIDKSLKYLAFLPNHCVVKYDRYIINGYRFFTKNAALPGPKSRMRNAEGCVRQSTASVKLVESIMT
;
A
#
# COMPACT_ATOMS: atom_id res chain seq x y z
N MET A 1 -5.12 19.55 17.59
CA MET A 1 -3.66 19.39 17.79
C MET A 1 -3.41 18.03 18.45
N TYR A 2 -3.82 16.96 17.78
CA TYR A 2 -3.54 15.59 18.19
C TYR A 2 -3.04 14.86 16.95
N ASN A 3 -2.21 13.84 17.16
CA ASN A 3 -1.73 12.88 16.17
C ASN A 3 -0.31 13.17 15.68
N SER A 4 0.64 12.67 16.48
CA SER A 4 2.00 12.26 16.06
C SER A 4 2.67 11.33 17.10
N VAL A 5 2.16 11.29 18.34
CA VAL A 5 2.81 10.54 19.44
C VAL A 5 2.22 9.14 19.69
N ASP A 6 1.08 8.78 19.08
CA ASP A 6 0.30 7.58 19.50
C ASP A 6 0.84 6.23 19.02
N LEU A 7 1.51 6.14 17.86
CA LEU A 7 1.94 4.84 17.30
C LEU A 7 3.15 4.23 18.01
N PHE A 8 4.08 5.06 18.51
CA PHE A 8 5.28 4.57 19.21
C PHE A 8 4.96 4.12 20.64
N PHE A 9 4.00 4.78 21.31
CA PHE A 9 3.60 4.42 22.68
C PHE A 9 2.88 3.08 22.78
N LEU A 10 2.09 2.70 21.77
CA LEU A 10 1.31 1.46 21.79
C LEU A 10 2.17 0.18 21.73
N GLN A 11 3.44 0.28 21.29
CA GLN A 11 4.36 -0.86 21.24
C GLN A 11 5.01 -1.17 22.59
N TRP A 12 5.06 -0.19 23.51
CA TRP A 12 5.73 -0.30 24.82
C TRP A 12 4.77 -0.43 26.02
N MET A 13 3.46 -0.31 25.81
CA MET A 13 2.45 -0.50 26.85
C MET A 13 2.11 -1.99 27.04
N TYR A 14 1.91 -2.41 28.29
CA TYR A 14 1.51 -3.78 28.58
C TYR A 14 0.10 -4.08 28.02
N PRO A 15 -0.19 -5.34 27.61
CA PRO A 15 -1.49 -5.72 27.07
C PRO A 15 -2.69 -5.33 27.95
N PHE A 16 -2.54 -5.44 29.27
CA PHE A 16 -3.60 -5.07 30.22
C PHE A 16 -3.88 -3.56 30.22
N GLU A 17 -2.87 -2.72 30.02
CA GLU A 17 -3.05 -1.25 30.01
C GLU A 17 -3.78 -0.80 28.75
N ARG A 18 -3.50 -1.45 27.62
CA ARG A 18 -4.22 -1.21 26.36
C ARG A 18 -5.70 -1.58 26.51
N TYR A 19 -5.97 -2.73 27.13
CA TYR A 19 -7.33 -3.17 27.39
C TYR A 19 -8.07 -2.22 28.36
N MET A 20 -7.43 -1.81 29.45
CA MET A 20 -8.00 -0.86 30.41
C MET A 20 -8.27 0.51 29.79
N LYS A 21 -7.45 0.97 28.84
CA LYS A 21 -7.70 2.22 28.10
C LYS A 21 -9.00 2.15 27.28
N ILE A 22 -9.28 1.01 26.68
CA ILE A 22 -10.51 0.75 25.92
C ILE A 22 -11.72 0.76 26.86
N LEU A 23 -11.68 -0.02 27.95
CA LEU A 23 -12.77 -0.09 28.93
C LEU A 23 -13.07 1.28 29.57
N LYS A 24 -12.03 2.08 29.82
CA LYS A 24 -12.18 3.46 30.32
C LYS A 24 -12.95 4.35 29.34
N GLY A 25 -12.90 4.08 28.04
CA GLY A 25 -13.68 4.76 27.02
C GLY A 25 -15.18 4.45 27.08
N TYR A 26 -15.57 3.26 27.59
CA TYR A 26 -16.96 2.85 27.72
C TYR A 26 -17.68 3.45 28.93
N VAL A 27 -16.95 3.87 29.97
CA VAL A 27 -17.53 4.42 31.20
C VAL A 27 -18.06 5.83 30.97
N ARG A 28 -19.34 5.95 30.58
CA ARG A 28 -20.04 7.24 30.44
C ARG A 28 -20.56 7.78 31.78
N ASN A 29 -20.98 6.88 32.68
CA ASN A 29 -21.43 7.21 34.03
C ASN A 29 -20.56 6.52 35.08
N ARG A 30 -19.82 7.31 35.87
CA ARG A 30 -18.92 6.78 36.92
C ARG A 30 -19.65 6.15 38.10
N TYR A 31 -20.92 6.46 38.32
CA TYR A 31 -21.73 5.85 39.39
C TYR A 31 -22.19 4.42 39.05
N ARG A 32 -22.08 4.01 37.78
CA ARG A 32 -22.43 2.66 37.28
C ARG A 32 -21.46 2.21 36.19
N SER A 33 -20.17 2.20 36.50
CA SER A 33 -19.11 1.92 35.53
C SER A 33 -19.22 0.53 34.89
N GLU A 34 -19.57 -0.49 35.68
CA GLU A 34 -19.73 -1.87 35.19
C GLU A 34 -20.86 -1.98 34.17
N ALA A 35 -22.03 -1.41 34.49
CA ALA A 35 -23.18 -1.40 33.56
C ALA A 35 -22.86 -0.65 32.27
N CYS A 36 -22.18 0.50 32.34
CA CYS A 36 -21.75 1.22 31.14
C CYS A 36 -20.77 0.43 30.28
N ILE A 37 -19.84 -0.30 30.89
CA ILE A 37 -18.89 -1.16 30.15
C ILE A 37 -19.66 -2.26 29.42
N ILE A 38 -20.56 -2.96 30.11
CA ILE A 38 -21.36 -4.07 29.55
C ILE A 38 -22.23 -3.57 28.39
N GLU A 39 -22.94 -2.45 28.57
CA GLU A 39 -23.82 -1.89 27.54
C GLU A 39 -23.06 -1.54 26.25
N ASN A 40 -21.91 -0.86 26.35
CA ASN A 40 -21.13 -0.51 25.15
C ASN A 40 -20.46 -1.74 24.53
N TYR A 41 -20.00 -2.70 25.33
CA TYR A 41 -19.42 -3.94 24.83
C TYR A 41 -20.46 -4.75 24.03
N ILE A 42 -21.69 -4.88 24.55
CA ILE A 42 -22.79 -5.55 23.83
C ILE A 42 -23.10 -4.83 22.51
N VAL A 43 -23.11 -3.49 22.50
CA VAL A 43 -23.34 -2.71 21.27
C VAL A 43 -22.25 -2.97 20.24
N GLU A 44 -20.98 -3.01 20.65
CA GLU A 44 -19.87 -3.32 19.75
C GLU A 44 -19.95 -4.74 19.20
N GLU A 45 -20.15 -5.75 20.04
CA GLU A 45 -20.34 -7.16 19.63
C GLU A 45 -21.51 -7.32 18.65
N VAL A 46 -22.64 -6.66 18.91
CA VAL A 46 -23.80 -6.71 18.02
C VAL A 46 -23.47 -6.04 16.68
N VAL A 47 -22.76 -4.91 16.66
CA VAL A 47 -22.33 -4.25 15.43
C VAL A 47 -21.33 -5.10 14.65
N GLU A 48 -20.37 -5.73 15.31
CA GLU A 48 -19.41 -6.65 14.69
C GLU A 48 -20.11 -7.89 14.10
N PHE A 49 -21.02 -8.50 14.85
CA PHE A 49 -21.87 -9.59 14.38
C PHE A 49 -22.71 -9.18 13.17
N TYR A 50 -23.32 -8.00 13.21
CA TYR A 50 -24.06 -7.47 12.07
C TYR A 50 -23.15 -7.13 10.89
N ASN A 51 -21.91 -6.70 11.10
CA ASN A 51 -20.97 -6.45 10.00
C ASN A 51 -20.58 -7.76 9.31
N GLU A 52 -20.42 -8.86 10.06
CA GLU A 52 -20.11 -10.19 9.53
C GLU A 52 -21.33 -10.83 8.84
N TYR A 53 -22.53 -10.65 9.39
CA TYR A 53 -23.76 -11.21 8.84
C TYR A 53 -24.35 -10.37 7.70
N LEU A 54 -24.18 -9.05 7.73
CA LEU A 54 -24.70 -8.08 6.76
C LEU A 54 -23.60 -7.47 5.90
N HIS A 55 -22.63 -8.26 5.44
CA HIS A 55 -21.65 -7.83 4.44
C HIS A 55 -22.28 -7.19 3.16
N ASN A 56 -23.60 -7.29 2.98
CA ASN A 56 -24.38 -6.77 1.86
C ASN A 56 -25.43 -5.68 2.20
N ILE A 57 -25.53 -5.17 3.44
CA ILE A 57 -26.49 -4.08 3.76
C ILE A 57 -25.75 -2.76 4.05
N TYR A 58 -26.25 -1.69 3.45
CA TYR A 58 -25.72 -0.33 3.52
C TYR A 58 -25.53 0.15 4.98
N PRO A 59 -24.31 0.52 5.39
CA PRO A 59 -24.13 1.25 6.65
C PRO A 59 -24.74 2.64 6.52
N ILE A 60 -25.65 2.96 7.44
CA ILE A 60 -26.36 4.24 7.50
C ILE A 60 -25.34 5.38 7.63
N GLY A 61 -25.31 6.27 6.64
CA GLY A 61 -24.48 7.49 6.65
C GLY A 61 -23.13 7.41 5.91
N ILE A 62 -22.76 6.26 5.33
CA ILE A 62 -21.60 6.15 4.42
C ILE A 62 -22.10 5.65 3.06
N PRO A 63 -22.00 6.46 1.98
CA PRO A 63 -22.27 5.95 0.65
C PRO A 63 -21.13 4.99 0.26
N ILE A 64 -21.39 3.69 0.44
CA ILE A 64 -20.53 2.62 -0.07
C ILE A 64 -21.12 2.18 -1.41
N ASP A 65 -20.35 2.36 -2.48
CA ASP A 65 -20.71 1.86 -3.81
C ASP A 65 -20.32 0.37 -3.88
N HIS A 66 -21.16 -0.54 -3.36
CA HIS A 66 -20.93 -1.98 -3.42
C HIS A 66 -20.96 -2.54 -4.86
N ILE A 67 -21.50 -1.79 -5.82
CA ILE A 67 -21.47 -2.10 -7.26
C ILE A 67 -20.06 -1.88 -7.83
N ALA A 68 -19.25 -1.03 -7.19
CA ALA A 68 -17.85 -0.81 -7.56
C ALA A 68 -16.99 -1.95 -7.00
N VAL A 69 -17.09 -3.12 -7.63
CA VAL A 69 -16.24 -4.31 -7.41
C VAL A 69 -14.78 -4.08 -7.87
N ASP A 70 -14.40 -2.82 -8.13
CA ASP A 70 -13.04 -2.49 -8.57
C ASP A 70 -12.07 -2.60 -7.40
N LYS A 71 -11.47 -3.79 -7.30
CA LYS A 71 -10.34 -4.09 -6.42
C LYS A 71 -9.13 -3.18 -6.66
N TYR A 72 -9.06 -2.53 -7.83
CA TYR A 72 -7.93 -1.72 -8.30
C TYR A 72 -8.18 -0.20 -8.23
N GLY A 73 -9.39 0.20 -7.85
CA GLY A 73 -9.77 1.60 -7.76
C GLY A 73 -10.15 2.24 -9.10
N ARG A 74 -11.21 3.04 -9.11
CA ARG A 74 -11.75 3.70 -10.31
C ARG A 74 -11.72 5.22 -10.18
N GLY A 75 -11.19 5.89 -11.18
CA GLY A 75 -11.35 7.33 -11.35
C GLY A 75 -12.78 7.70 -11.75
N ILE A 76 -13.42 8.63 -11.03
CA ILE A 76 -14.81 9.06 -11.29
C ILE A 76 -14.85 10.29 -12.19
N THR A 77 -13.81 11.13 -12.14
CA THR A 77 -13.77 12.40 -12.86
C THR A 77 -13.14 12.25 -14.24
N LEU A 78 -13.14 13.33 -15.02
CA LEU A 78 -12.34 13.38 -16.23
C LEU A 78 -10.86 13.16 -15.88
N GLY A 79 -10.24 12.21 -16.57
CA GLY A 79 -8.81 11.90 -16.40
C GLY A 79 -7.95 13.07 -16.88
N LYS A 80 -6.98 13.46 -16.06
CA LYS A 80 -5.99 14.50 -16.39
C LYS A 80 -4.64 13.82 -16.60
N SER A 81 -4.02 14.05 -17.76
CA SER A 81 -2.65 13.58 -17.99
C SER A 81 -1.71 14.24 -17.00
N HIS A 82 -0.82 13.45 -16.41
CA HIS A 82 0.20 13.92 -15.51
C HIS A 82 1.50 13.18 -15.77
N VAL A 83 2.56 13.95 -15.91
CA VAL A 83 3.92 13.40 -16.05
C VAL A 83 4.53 13.25 -14.66
N VAL A 84 4.89 12.02 -14.30
CA VAL A 84 5.59 11.70 -13.05
C VAL A 84 7.08 11.92 -13.25
N ASP A 85 7.75 12.44 -12.21
CA ASP A 85 9.21 12.53 -12.20
C ASP A 85 9.83 11.13 -12.36
N ILE A 86 10.73 11.01 -13.33
CA ILE A 86 11.36 9.74 -13.71
C ILE A 86 12.19 9.17 -12.55
N ASN A 87 12.84 10.02 -11.75
CA ASN A 87 13.62 9.54 -10.61
C ASN A 87 12.71 8.93 -9.53
N MET A 88 11.61 9.61 -9.21
CA MET A 88 10.60 9.08 -8.30
C MET A 88 9.97 7.78 -8.83
N LEU A 89 9.74 7.69 -10.14
CA LEU A 89 9.22 6.49 -10.79
C LEU A 89 10.21 5.31 -10.68
N ARG A 90 11.50 5.54 -10.95
CA ARG A 90 12.57 4.52 -10.81
C ARG A 90 12.67 4.03 -9.37
N GLN A 91 12.65 4.93 -8.38
CA GLN A 91 12.68 4.57 -6.97
C GLN A 91 11.47 3.74 -6.55
N THR A 92 10.27 4.12 -7.02
CA THR A 92 9.03 3.41 -6.73
C THR A 92 9.04 2.01 -7.35
N HIS A 93 9.52 1.90 -8.59
CA HIS A 93 9.63 0.62 -9.28
C HIS A 93 10.65 -0.31 -8.59
N LEU A 94 11.82 0.21 -8.19
CA LEU A 94 12.79 -0.54 -7.39
C LEU A 94 12.19 -1.04 -6.08
N TYR A 95 11.46 -0.17 -5.36
CA TYR A 95 10.81 -0.56 -4.12
C TYR A 95 9.87 -1.75 -4.33
N VAL A 96 9.11 -1.77 -5.42
CA VAL A 96 8.20 -2.88 -5.73
C VAL A 96 8.98 -4.16 -6.01
N LEU A 97 10.00 -4.08 -6.88
CA LEU A 97 10.86 -5.22 -7.20
C LEU A 97 11.49 -5.84 -5.94
N TYR A 98 11.95 -5.01 -5.01
CA TYR A 98 12.55 -5.47 -3.75
C TYR A 98 11.58 -6.12 -2.77
N ASN A 99 10.27 -5.92 -2.92
CA ASN A 99 9.26 -6.55 -2.07
C ASN A 99 8.71 -7.86 -2.70
N LEU A 100 9.17 -8.22 -3.90
CA LEU A 100 8.73 -9.41 -4.61
C LEU A 100 9.72 -10.54 -4.43
N VAL A 101 9.28 -11.61 -3.76
CA VAL A 101 10.11 -12.81 -3.49
C VAL A 101 10.66 -13.44 -4.76
N VAL A 102 9.91 -13.36 -5.87
CA VAL A 102 10.36 -13.87 -7.19
C VAL A 102 11.55 -13.10 -7.78
N VAL A 103 11.86 -11.90 -7.25
CA VAL A 103 12.95 -11.05 -7.74
C VAL A 103 14.24 -11.25 -6.93
N ASP A 104 14.16 -11.85 -5.73
CA ASP A 104 15.31 -12.02 -4.82
C ASP A 104 16.49 -12.76 -5.47
N SER A 105 16.22 -13.81 -6.26
CA SER A 105 17.26 -14.55 -6.98
C SER A 105 18.02 -13.66 -7.97
N TYR A 106 17.31 -12.76 -8.65
CA TYR A 106 17.88 -11.84 -9.62
C TYR A 106 18.65 -10.69 -8.95
N ILE A 107 18.23 -10.28 -7.75
CA ILE A 107 18.95 -9.29 -6.95
C ILE A 107 20.34 -9.82 -6.59
N GLU A 108 20.42 -11.06 -6.11
CA GLU A 108 21.69 -11.69 -5.76
C GLU A 108 22.55 -11.99 -6.99
N GLU A 109 21.95 -12.50 -8.07
CA GLU A 109 22.63 -12.71 -9.36
C GLU A 109 23.32 -11.42 -9.86
N HIS A 110 22.61 -10.29 -9.85
CA HIS A 110 23.20 -9.02 -10.28
C HIS A 110 24.35 -8.57 -9.36
N LYS A 111 24.21 -8.74 -8.04
CA LYS A 111 25.29 -8.39 -7.09
C LYS A 111 26.52 -9.27 -7.30
N GLU A 112 26.34 -10.56 -7.59
CA GLU A 112 27.43 -11.48 -7.91
C GLU A 112 28.11 -11.13 -9.23
N GLN A 113 27.34 -10.78 -10.26
CA GLN A 113 27.89 -10.28 -11.52
C GLN A 113 28.75 -9.03 -11.30
N LEU A 114 28.26 -8.06 -10.51
CA LEU A 114 29.02 -6.86 -10.17
C LEU A 114 30.33 -7.16 -9.42
N ARG A 115 30.34 -8.19 -8.56
CA ARG A 115 31.56 -8.66 -7.87
C ARG A 115 32.56 -9.29 -8.85
N SER A 116 32.08 -10.14 -9.75
CA SER A 116 32.93 -10.82 -10.75
C SER A 116 33.53 -9.85 -11.76
N GLU A 117 32.75 -8.89 -12.26
CA GLU A 117 33.21 -7.90 -13.24
C GLU A 117 34.12 -6.82 -12.65
N ASN A 118 34.10 -6.62 -11.32
CA ASN A 118 34.86 -5.56 -10.65
C ASN A 118 35.69 -6.12 -9.48
N PRO A 119 36.75 -6.91 -9.75
CA PRO A 119 37.51 -7.62 -8.71
C PRO A 119 38.06 -6.70 -7.61
N LEU A 120 38.46 -5.47 -7.98
CA LEU A 120 39.00 -4.46 -7.06
C LEU A 120 37.97 -3.98 -6.04
N ASN A 121 36.68 -4.02 -6.38
CA ASN A 121 35.59 -3.54 -5.55
C ASN A 121 34.79 -4.67 -4.89
N THR A 122 35.19 -5.93 -5.05
CA THR A 122 34.48 -7.12 -4.54
C THR A 122 34.15 -7.04 -3.04
N ARG A 123 35.07 -6.48 -2.24
CA ARG A 123 34.89 -6.34 -0.79
C ARG A 123 34.13 -5.07 -0.39
N ASN A 124 33.91 -4.14 -1.33
CA ASN A 124 33.26 -2.86 -1.07
C ASN A 124 31.73 -2.99 -1.23
N GLN A 125 31.06 -3.39 -0.14
CA GLN A 125 29.61 -3.59 -0.12
C GLN A 125 28.82 -2.32 -0.48
N ILE A 126 29.28 -1.15 -0.03
CA ILE A 126 28.62 0.14 -0.32
C ILE A 126 28.66 0.44 -1.82
N TRP A 127 29.81 0.20 -2.45
CA TRP A 127 29.96 0.40 -3.89
C TRP A 127 29.06 -0.57 -4.68
N ILE A 128 29.02 -1.85 -4.30
CA ILE A 128 28.16 -2.85 -4.94
C ILE A 128 26.69 -2.45 -4.81
N GLN A 129 26.26 -2.06 -3.61
CA GLN A 129 24.88 -1.68 -3.36
C GLN A 129 24.48 -0.42 -4.16
N ASN A 130 25.32 0.61 -4.17
CA ASN A 130 25.06 1.84 -4.91
C ASN A 130 25.02 1.62 -6.42
N LYS A 131 25.92 0.77 -6.95
CA LYS A 131 25.94 0.44 -8.38
C LYS A 131 24.73 -0.41 -8.75
N HIS A 132 24.43 -1.43 -7.95
CA HIS A 132 23.24 -2.26 -8.11
C HIS A 132 21.97 -1.41 -8.15
N ILE A 133 21.73 -0.53 -7.18
CA ILE A 133 20.52 0.32 -7.13
C ILE A 133 20.37 1.18 -8.40
N LYS A 134 21.48 1.64 -8.98
CA LYS A 134 21.45 2.48 -10.20
C LYS A 134 21.10 1.69 -11.45
N GLU A 135 21.71 0.52 -11.61
CA GLU A 135 21.73 -0.25 -12.87
C GLU A 135 20.72 -1.41 -12.88
N PHE A 136 20.18 -1.81 -11.72
CA PHE A 136 19.38 -3.03 -11.60
C PHE A 136 18.14 -3.06 -12.48
N ILE A 137 17.42 -1.94 -12.66
CA ILE A 137 16.22 -1.93 -13.51
C ILE A 137 16.57 -2.30 -14.95
N GLU A 138 17.60 -1.67 -15.51
CA GLU A 138 18.05 -1.90 -16.87
C GLU A 138 18.64 -3.30 -17.02
N TRP A 139 19.46 -3.72 -16.05
CA TRP A 139 20.03 -5.07 -16.01
C TRP A 139 18.95 -6.16 -15.95
N PHE A 140 17.94 -5.99 -15.08
CA PHE A 140 16.83 -6.92 -14.92
C PHE A 140 15.99 -7.01 -16.20
N GLY A 141 15.72 -5.88 -16.83
CA GLY A 141 15.06 -5.81 -18.15
C GLY A 141 15.79 -6.62 -19.22
N CYS A 142 17.10 -6.42 -19.34
CA CYS A 142 17.95 -7.17 -20.27
C CYS A 142 17.99 -8.66 -19.91
N ARG A 143 18.14 -9.01 -18.63
CA ARG A 143 18.23 -10.40 -18.16
C ARG A 143 16.95 -11.19 -18.43
N ILE A 144 15.79 -10.60 -18.19
CA ILE A 144 14.51 -11.25 -18.52
C ILE A 144 14.35 -11.39 -20.04
N SER A 145 14.77 -10.38 -20.81
CA SER A 145 14.72 -10.44 -22.27
C SER A 145 15.62 -11.53 -22.85
N THR A 146 16.83 -11.74 -22.32
CA THR A 146 17.71 -12.83 -22.78
C THR A 146 17.14 -14.19 -22.43
N LEU A 147 16.62 -14.37 -21.21
CA LEU A 147 15.98 -15.63 -20.80
C LEU A 147 14.79 -16.00 -21.68
N LEU A 148 13.97 -15.02 -22.09
CA LEU A 148 12.84 -15.22 -23.00
C LEU A 148 13.27 -15.63 -24.42
N CYS A 149 14.49 -15.28 -24.85
CA CYS A 149 15.06 -15.68 -26.14
C CYS A 149 15.76 -17.06 -26.09
N GLU A 150 16.36 -17.41 -24.96
CA GLU A 150 17.18 -18.63 -24.80
C GLU A 150 16.35 -19.88 -24.46
N THR A 151 15.22 -19.72 -23.77
CA THR A 151 14.33 -20.85 -23.43
C THR A 151 13.13 -20.89 -24.36
N GLU A 152 12.68 -22.09 -24.75
CA GLU A 152 11.37 -22.31 -25.38
C GLU A 152 10.24 -21.95 -24.40
N SER A 153 10.05 -20.65 -24.11
CA SER A 153 8.90 -19.93 -23.52
C SER A 153 8.08 -20.52 -22.36
N ALA A 154 8.37 -21.72 -21.86
CA ALA A 154 7.41 -22.52 -21.10
C ALA A 154 7.57 -22.41 -19.57
N ASN A 155 8.71 -21.93 -19.07
CA ASN A 155 9.00 -21.93 -17.62
C ASN A 155 9.23 -20.55 -16.99
N ILE A 156 9.22 -19.46 -17.76
CA ILE A 156 9.33 -18.11 -17.19
C ILE A 156 7.93 -17.60 -16.91
N ASP A 157 7.67 -17.24 -15.65
CA ASP A 157 6.40 -16.64 -15.26
C ASP A 157 6.14 -15.39 -16.10
N LYS A 158 5.00 -15.35 -16.80
CA LYS A 158 4.58 -14.21 -17.63
C LYS A 158 4.60 -12.91 -16.83
N SER A 159 4.39 -12.99 -15.52
CA SER A 159 4.46 -11.88 -14.57
C SER A 159 5.82 -11.18 -14.56
N LEU A 160 6.93 -11.93 -14.69
CA LEU A 160 8.28 -11.37 -14.73
C LEU A 160 8.52 -10.48 -15.95
N LYS A 161 7.89 -10.82 -17.09
CA LYS A 161 7.96 -9.98 -18.29
C LYS A 161 7.39 -8.59 -18.01
N TYR A 162 6.28 -8.49 -17.29
CA TYR A 162 5.70 -7.19 -16.96
C TYR A 162 6.59 -6.45 -15.96
N LEU A 163 7.08 -7.13 -14.92
CA LEU A 163 7.98 -6.54 -13.92
C LEU A 163 9.28 -6.00 -14.49
N ALA A 164 9.76 -6.55 -15.60
CA ALA A 164 11.00 -6.16 -16.25
C ALA A 164 10.94 -4.76 -16.93
N PHE A 165 9.74 -4.26 -17.21
CA PHE A 165 9.57 -2.96 -17.88
C PHE A 165 9.28 -1.86 -16.86
N LEU A 166 9.96 -0.73 -17.03
CA LEU A 166 9.65 0.47 -16.26
C LEU A 166 8.22 0.94 -16.62
N PRO A 167 7.39 1.34 -15.63
CA PRO A 167 6.05 1.83 -15.91
C PRO A 167 6.06 3.12 -16.73
N ASN A 168 4.94 3.46 -17.36
CA ASN A 168 4.83 4.68 -18.14
C ASN A 168 4.90 5.92 -17.23
N HIS A 169 5.76 6.88 -17.57
CA HIS A 169 5.92 8.15 -16.86
C HIS A 169 4.73 9.11 -17.09
N CYS A 170 3.92 8.88 -18.12
CA CYS A 170 2.67 9.58 -18.36
C CYS A 170 1.51 8.78 -17.75
N VAL A 171 0.97 9.25 -16.63
CA VAL A 171 -0.14 8.60 -15.92
C VAL A 171 -1.39 9.47 -15.93
N VAL A 172 -2.55 8.83 -15.86
CA VAL A 172 -3.82 9.54 -15.75
C VAL A 172 -4.16 9.74 -14.27
N LYS A 173 -4.37 11.00 -13.88
CA LYS A 173 -4.84 11.38 -12.54
C LYS A 173 -6.31 11.74 -12.56
N TYR A 174 -6.97 11.44 -11.45
CA TYR A 174 -8.36 11.77 -11.21
C TYR A 174 -8.49 12.62 -9.94
N ASP A 175 -9.50 13.47 -9.88
CA ASP A 175 -9.78 14.28 -8.69
C ASP A 175 -10.60 13.50 -7.65
N ARG A 176 -11.28 12.43 -8.09
CA ARG A 176 -12.07 11.54 -7.25
C ARG A 176 -11.85 10.08 -7.63
N TYR A 177 -11.68 9.24 -6.63
CA TYR A 177 -11.47 7.80 -6.78
C TYR A 177 -12.51 7.02 -5.97
N ILE A 178 -12.96 5.87 -6.49
CA ILE A 178 -13.63 4.84 -5.70
C ILE A 178 -12.61 3.73 -5.47
N ILE A 179 -12.28 3.43 -4.22
CA ILE A 179 -11.37 2.32 -3.87
C ILE A 179 -12.08 1.45 -2.84
N ASN A 180 -12.24 0.16 -3.14
CA ASN A 180 -12.99 -0.78 -2.29
C ASN A 180 -14.39 -0.27 -1.91
N GLY A 181 -15.12 0.31 -2.88
CA GLY A 181 -16.45 0.89 -2.65
C GLY A 181 -16.48 2.24 -1.94
N TYR A 182 -15.35 2.76 -1.45
CA TYR A 182 -15.29 4.07 -0.78
C TYR A 182 -14.85 5.19 -1.72
N ARG A 183 -15.53 6.34 -1.62
CA ARG A 183 -15.20 7.56 -2.37
C ARG A 183 -14.11 8.39 -1.65
N PHE A 184 -13.04 8.68 -2.38
CA PHE A 184 -11.92 9.51 -1.97
C PHE A 184 -11.79 10.73 -2.88
N PHE A 185 -11.33 11.84 -2.31
CA PHE A 185 -11.11 13.10 -3.01
C PHE A 185 -9.63 13.46 -2.89
N THR A 186 -9.04 13.94 -3.99
CA THR A 186 -7.69 14.53 -3.92
C THR A 186 -7.75 15.84 -3.14
N LYS A 187 -6.65 16.20 -2.47
CA LYS A 187 -6.57 17.43 -1.65
C LYS A 187 -6.92 18.68 -2.46
N ASN A 188 -6.52 18.71 -3.73
CA ASN A 188 -6.78 19.83 -4.63
C ASN A 188 -8.27 19.94 -5.05
N ALA A 189 -9.02 18.85 -4.95
CA ALA A 189 -10.44 18.80 -5.28
C ALA A 189 -11.36 19.00 -4.06
N ALA A 190 -10.81 19.01 -2.84
CA ALA A 190 -11.57 19.30 -1.63
C ALA A 190 -11.79 20.81 -1.51
N LEU A 191 -13.05 21.26 -1.64
CA LEU A 191 -13.40 22.64 -1.35
C LEU A 191 -13.10 22.99 0.12
N PRO A 192 -12.61 24.22 0.42
CA PRO A 192 -12.39 24.68 1.79
C PRO A 192 -13.75 24.97 2.43
N GLY A 193 -14.37 23.96 3.02
CA GLY A 193 -15.62 24.09 3.79
C GLY A 193 -15.41 23.66 5.23
N PRO A 194 -16.10 24.28 6.21
CA PRO A 194 -16.01 23.86 7.60
C PRO A 194 -16.64 22.48 7.70
N LYS A 195 -15.83 21.46 8.01
CA LYS A 195 -16.15 20.01 8.09
C LYS A 195 -15.88 19.16 6.84
N SER A 196 -15.00 19.54 5.91
CA SER A 196 -14.29 18.53 5.11
C SER A 196 -13.25 17.84 5.99
N ARG A 197 -13.72 16.96 6.88
CA ARG A 197 -12.88 16.02 7.64
C ARG A 197 -12.18 15.17 6.59
N MET A 198 -10.93 15.52 6.27
CA MET A 198 -10.05 14.61 5.57
C MET A 198 -10.10 13.32 6.38
N ARG A 199 -10.69 12.26 5.81
CA ARG A 199 -10.42 10.92 6.30
C ARG A 199 -9.01 10.61 5.82
N ASN A 200 -8.04 11.24 6.48
CA ASN A 200 -6.71 10.68 6.59
C ASN A 200 -6.96 9.26 7.08
N ALA A 201 -6.44 8.29 6.35
CA ALA A 201 -6.42 6.91 6.78
C ALA A 201 -5.62 6.84 8.10
N GLU A 202 -6.29 7.12 9.22
CA GLU A 202 -5.80 6.80 10.57
C GLU A 202 -6.03 5.32 10.90
N GLY A 203 -6.68 4.58 10.00
CA GLY A 203 -6.49 3.15 9.87
C GLY A 203 -5.32 2.89 8.94
N CYS A 204 -4.24 2.38 9.51
CA CYS A 204 -3.16 1.68 8.83
C CYS A 204 -3.76 0.58 7.92
N VAL A 205 -4.23 0.95 6.73
CA VAL A 205 -4.40 -0.01 5.63
C VAL A 205 -2.99 -0.35 5.25
N ARG A 206 -2.48 -1.41 5.88
CA ARG A 206 -1.24 -2.14 5.61
C ARG A 206 -0.55 -1.57 4.37
N GLN A 207 0.36 -0.61 4.60
CA GLN A 207 1.08 0.13 3.56
C GLN A 207 1.86 -0.79 2.60
N SER A 208 1.98 -2.08 2.93
CA SER A 208 2.50 -3.12 2.05
C SER A 208 1.56 -3.56 0.92
N THR A 209 0.23 -3.49 1.09
CA THR A 209 -0.72 -4.02 0.09
C THR A 209 -1.29 -2.95 -0.84
N ALA A 210 -1.42 -1.69 -0.37
CA ALA A 210 -1.91 -0.59 -1.20
C ALA A 210 -0.85 -0.13 -2.21
N SER A 211 0.44 -0.13 -1.83
CA SER A 211 1.55 0.20 -2.73
C SER A 211 1.73 -0.84 -3.84
N VAL A 212 1.51 -2.13 -3.52
CA VAL A 212 1.56 -3.22 -4.51
C VAL A 212 0.37 -3.15 -5.47
N LYS A 213 -0.84 -2.86 -4.98
CA LYS A 213 -2.04 -2.74 -5.84
C LYS A 213 -2.08 -1.48 -6.70
N LEU A 214 -1.50 -0.37 -6.22
CA LEU A 214 -1.30 0.83 -7.04
C LEU A 214 -0.29 0.56 -8.17
N VAL A 215 0.72 -0.27 -7.91
CA VAL A 215 1.71 -0.60 -8.92
C VAL A 215 1.14 -1.59 -9.94
N GLU A 216 0.32 -2.55 -9.54
CA GLU A 216 -0.42 -3.41 -10.49
C GLU A 216 -1.32 -2.59 -11.43
N SER A 217 -1.96 -1.52 -10.93
CA SER A 217 -2.80 -0.63 -11.76
C SER A 217 -2.01 0.29 -12.70
N ILE A 218 -0.70 0.48 -12.50
CA ILE A 218 0.15 1.28 -13.41
C ILE A 218 0.80 0.37 -14.47
N MET A 219 0.78 -0.96 -14.28
CA MET A 219 1.39 -1.96 -15.16
C MET A 219 0.43 -2.60 -16.17
N THR A 220 -0.87 -2.26 -16.13
CA THR A 220 -1.88 -2.62 -17.15
C THR A 220 -2.35 -1.40 -17.92
#